data_AF-A0A4D5R9G6-F1
#
_entry.id   AF-A0A4D5R9G6-F1
#
_cell.length_a   1.000
_cell.length_b   1.000
_cell.length_c   1.000
_cell.angle_alpha   90.00
_cell.angle_beta   90.00
_cell.angle_gamma   90.00
#
_symmetry.space_group_name_H-M   'P 1'
#
loop_
_entity.id
_entity.type
_entity.pdbx_description
1 polymer ?
#
loop_
_entity_poly.entity_id
_entity_poly.type
_entity_poly.pdbx_seq_one_letter_code
_entity_poly.pdbx_strand_id
1 'polypeptide(L)'
;MADTTVKRLPKPQLRGLLHTYMRKHGIIAAVFCAVSVIAVKFGVADRRKQSYAEFYKDYDADAVFEEMRKKNLFQSAPYPPQ
;
A
#
# COMPACT_ATOMS: atom_id res chain seq x y z
N MET A 1 -21.67 -62.25 -1.23
CA MET A 1 -21.29 -61.31 -0.16
C MET A 1 -20.16 -60.46 -0.71
N ALA A 2 -20.45 -59.22 -1.11
CA ALA A 2 -19.42 -58.32 -1.65
C ALA A 2 -18.38 -58.02 -0.57
N ASP A 3 -17.12 -58.26 -0.87
CA ASP A 3 -16.00 -58.09 0.03
C ASP A 3 -15.66 -56.59 0.15
N THR A 4 -16.28 -55.91 1.11
CA THR A 4 -16.06 -54.49 1.36
C THR A 4 -14.68 -54.32 2.01
N THR A 5 -13.64 -54.20 1.18
CA THR A 5 -12.28 -53.91 1.65
C THR A 5 -12.24 -52.52 2.30
N VAL A 6 -12.33 -52.48 3.63
CA VAL A 6 -12.23 -51.24 4.41
C VAL A 6 -10.80 -50.70 4.32
N LYS A 7 -10.62 -49.62 3.55
CA LYS A 7 -9.32 -48.96 3.37
C LYS A 7 -8.88 -48.33 4.70
N ARG A 8 -7.85 -48.90 5.34
CA ARG A 8 -7.29 -48.35 6.59
C ARG A 8 -6.50 -47.07 6.31
N LEU A 9 -6.72 -46.05 7.15
CA LEU A 9 -5.96 -44.79 7.09
C LEU A 9 -4.48 -45.02 7.42
N PRO A 10 -3.54 -44.46 6.63
CA PRO A 10 -2.13 -44.51 6.96
C PRO A 10 -1.84 -43.70 8.23
N LYS A 11 -0.82 -44.11 9.00
CA LYS A 11 -0.46 -43.43 10.25
C LYS A 11 -0.03 -41.98 9.96
N PRO A 12 -0.65 -40.98 10.61
CA PRO A 12 -0.26 -39.59 10.45
C PRO A 12 1.09 -39.32 11.14
N GLN A 13 1.75 -38.22 10.76
CA GLN A 13 2.91 -37.74 11.48
C GLN A 13 2.47 -37.20 12.85
N LEU A 14 3.07 -37.69 13.94
CA LEU A 14 2.72 -37.30 15.32
C LEU A 14 3.85 -36.57 16.05
N ARG A 15 5.02 -36.39 15.41
CA ARG A 15 6.21 -35.76 16.00
C ARG A 15 6.82 -34.73 15.06
N GLY A 16 7.40 -33.68 15.64
CA GLY A 16 8.09 -32.62 14.88
C GLY A 16 7.17 -31.64 14.16
N LEU A 17 5.85 -31.70 14.39
CA LEU A 17 4.87 -30.83 13.71
C LEU A 17 5.21 -29.35 13.91
N LEU A 18 5.50 -28.94 15.15
CA LEU A 18 5.80 -27.55 15.48
C LEU A 18 6.98 -27.01 14.65
N HIS A 19 8.06 -27.77 14.52
CA HIS A 19 9.24 -27.36 13.76
C HIS A 19 8.91 -27.20 12.26
N THR A 20 8.12 -28.13 11.70
CA THR A 20 7.66 -28.05 10.31
C THR A 20 6.79 -26.82 10.07
N TYR A 21 5.85 -26.53 10.99
CA TYR A 21 5.00 -25.35 10.91
C TYR A 21 5.81 -24.06 11.06
N MET A 22 6.76 -24.00 12.01
CA MET A 22 7.58 -22.82 12.25
C MET A 22 8.41 -22.46 11.01
N ARG A 23 9.04 -23.45 10.37
CA ARG A 23 9.79 -23.24 9.13
C ARG A 23 8.89 -22.74 8.00
N LYS A 24 7.71 -23.34 7.85
CA LYS A 24 6.73 -22.92 6.83
C LYS A 24 6.27 -21.49 7.06
N HIS A 25 5.85 -21.15 8.27
CA HIS A 25 5.36 -19.81 8.61
C HIS A 25 6.46 -18.76 8.58
N GLY A 26 7.70 -19.10 8.93
CA GLY A 26 8.84 -18.19 8.79
C GLY A 26 9.07 -17.75 7.34
N ILE A 27 8.99 -18.69 6.39
CA ILE A 27 9.11 -18.37 4.95
C ILE A 27 7.93 -17.51 4.49
N ILE A 28 6.70 -17.88 4.88
CA ILE A 28 5.50 -17.12 4.51
C ILE A 28 5.57 -15.69 5.06
N ALA A 29 6.00 -15.52 6.30
CA ALA A 29 6.15 -14.21 6.92
C ALA A 29 7.19 -13.35 6.18
N ALA A 30 8.35 -13.91 5.83
CA ALA A 30 9.37 -13.19 5.08
C ALA A 30 8.86 -12.72 3.70
N VAL A 31 8.13 -13.57 2.98
CA VAL A 31 7.51 -13.21 1.70
C VAL A 31 6.47 -12.11 1.90
N PHE A 32 5.61 -12.24 2.92
CA PHE A 32 4.56 -11.27 3.19
C PHE A 32 5.12 -9.88 3.54
N CYS A 33 6.20 -9.83 4.32
CA CYS A 33 6.93 -8.60 4.61
C CYS A 33 7.48 -7.94 3.35
N ALA A 34 8.10 -8.71 2.44
CA ALA A 34 8.62 -8.14 1.19
C ALA A 34 7.49 -7.57 0.32
N VAL A 35 6.38 -8.29 0.19
CA VAL A 35 5.21 -7.85 -0.60
C VAL A 35 4.60 -6.59 -0.01
N SER A 36 4.44 -6.50 1.31
CA SER A 36 3.83 -5.33 1.94
C SER A 36 4.66 -4.06 1.74
N VAL A 37 5.99 -4.15 1.83
CA VAL A 37 6.90 -3.03 1.55
C VAL A 37 6.76 -2.56 0.10
N ILE A 38 6.73 -3.49 -0.85
CA ILE A 38 6.57 -3.18 -2.28
C ILE A 38 5.22 -2.49 -2.52
N ALA A 39 4.14 -3.02 -1.95
CA ALA A 39 2.80 -2.47 -2.10
C ALA A 39 2.72 -1.02 -1.60
N VAL A 40 3.30 -0.73 -0.43
CA VAL A 40 3.31 0.63 0.14
C VAL A 40 4.20 1.58 -0.66
N LYS A 41 5.37 1.11 -1.12
CA LYS A 41 6.30 1.93 -1.91
C LYS A 41 5.63 2.42 -3.20
N PHE A 42 5.08 1.52 -4.00
CA PHE A 42 4.49 1.89 -5.28
C PHE A 42 3.09 2.51 -5.13
N GLY A 43 2.25 1.96 -4.25
CA GLY A 43 0.87 2.43 -4.09
C GLY A 43 0.75 3.78 -3.41
N VAL A 44 1.68 4.11 -2.50
CA VAL A 44 1.60 5.33 -1.68
C VAL A 44 2.78 6.25 -1.93
N ALA A 45 4.02 5.78 -1.70
CA ALA A 45 5.17 6.68 -1.66
C ALA A 45 5.49 7.26 -3.04
N ASP A 46 5.57 6.42 -4.06
CA ASP A 46 5.90 6.84 -5.42
C ASP A 46 4.75 7.63 -6.04
N ARG A 47 3.49 7.21 -5.82
CA ARG A 47 2.31 7.96 -6.27
C ARG A 47 2.23 9.37 -5.69
N ARG A 48 2.55 9.55 -4.41
CA ARG A 48 2.64 10.88 -3.77
C ARG A 48 3.77 11.71 -4.37
N LYS A 49 4.96 11.14 -4.53
CA LYS A 49 6.10 11.87 -5.14
C LYS A 49 5.76 12.33 -6.56
N GLN A 50 5.11 11.47 -7.34
CA GLN A 50 4.67 11.81 -8.68
C GLN A 50 3.61 12.91 -8.69
N SER A 51 2.59 12.84 -7.84
CA SER A 51 1.53 13.87 -7.81
C SER A 51 2.07 15.25 -7.43
N TYR A 52 3.02 15.32 -6.49
CA TYR A 52 3.69 16.57 -6.14
C TYR A 52 4.56 17.08 -7.30
N ALA A 53 5.33 16.20 -7.95
CA ALA A 53 6.14 16.58 -9.10
C ALA A 53 5.26 17.08 -10.26
N GLU A 54 4.13 16.44 -10.54
CA GLU A 54 3.17 16.87 -11.56
C GLU A 54 2.54 18.22 -11.23
N PHE A 55 2.18 18.45 -9.97
CA PHE A 55 1.65 19.74 -9.54
C PHE A 55 2.64 20.88 -9.83
N TYR A 56 3.91 20.72 -9.47
CA TYR A 56 4.92 21.77 -9.62
C TYR A 56 5.53 21.92 -11.01
N LYS A 57 5.21 21.06 -11.99
CA LYS A 57 5.76 21.17 -13.36
C LYS A 57 5.32 22.45 -14.05
N ASP A 58 4.04 22.76 -13.96
CA ASP A 58 3.40 23.89 -14.66
C ASP A 58 2.80 24.91 -13.67
N TYR A 59 3.22 24.87 -12.40
CA TYR A 59 2.68 25.74 -11.36
C TYR A 59 3.24 27.15 -11.46
N ASP A 60 2.39 28.11 -11.81
CA ASP A 60 2.67 29.54 -11.73
C ASP A 60 2.09 30.11 -10.43
N ALA A 61 3.00 30.49 -9.51
CA ALA A 61 2.64 31.02 -8.20
C ALA A 61 1.95 32.40 -8.29
N ASP A 62 2.34 33.24 -9.25
CA ASP A 62 1.81 34.60 -9.39
C ASP A 62 0.39 34.57 -9.96
N ALA A 63 0.12 33.70 -10.93
CA ALA A 63 -1.22 33.49 -11.47
C ALA A 63 -2.20 32.99 -10.39
N VAL A 64 -1.78 32.01 -9.59
CA VAL A 64 -2.58 31.46 -8.50
C VAL A 64 -2.78 32.48 -7.38
N PHE A 65 -1.75 33.29 -7.08
CA PHE A 65 -1.85 34.40 -6.14
C PHE A 65 -2.88 35.43 -6.60
N GLU A 66 -2.85 35.85 -7.86
CA GLU A 66 -3.82 36.81 -8.39
C GLU A 66 -5.25 36.25 -8.41
N GLU A 67 -5.44 34.95 -8.67
CA GLU A 67 -6.75 34.31 -8.51
C GLU A 67 -7.25 34.33 -7.06
N MET A 68 -6.37 34.04 -6.09
CA MET A 68 -6.73 34.09 -4.66
C MET A 68 -6.96 35.53 -4.19
N ARG A 69 -6.19 36.48 -4.72
CA ARG A 69 -6.34 37.91 -4.46
C ARG A 69 -7.68 38.42 -4.95
N LYS A 70 -8.07 38.08 -6.18
CA LYS A 70 -9.41 38.38 -6.75
C LYS A 70 -10.55 37.84 -5.90
N LYS A 71 -10.36 36.69 -5.24
CA LYS A 71 -11.33 36.10 -4.31
C LYS A 71 -11.35 36.78 -2.94
N ASN A 72 -10.57 37.85 -2.75
CA ASN A 72 -10.40 38.58 -1.49
C ASN A 72 -10.05 37.66 -0.31
N LEU A 73 -9.22 36.64 -0.56
CA LEU A 73 -8.79 35.69 0.47
C LEU A 73 -7.71 36.27 1.38
N PHE A 74 -6.95 37.27 0.88
CA PHE A 74 -5.83 37.87 1.59
C PHE A 74 -6.24 39.17 2.29
N GLN A 75 -6.01 39.23 3.61
CA GLN A 75 -6.16 40.46 4.38
C GLN A 75 -4.98 41.43 4.17
N SER A 76 -3.78 40.91 3.92
CA SER A 76 -2.57 41.70 3.67
C SER A 76 -2.50 42.28 2.25
N ALA A 77 -3.22 41.69 1.30
CA ALA A 77 -3.22 42.08 -0.11
C ALA A 77 -4.65 42.07 -0.66
N PRO A 78 -5.48 43.07 -0.34
CA PRO A 78 -6.84 43.16 -0.88
C PRO A 78 -6.82 43.39 -2.40
N TYR A 79 -7.81 42.88 -3.12
CA TYR A 79 -7.96 43.19 -4.54
C TYR A 79 -8.41 44.65 -4.71
N PRO A 80 -7.80 45.43 -5.62
CA PRO A 80 -8.21 46.82 -5.83
C PRO A 80 -9.68 46.91 -6.29
N PRO A 81 -10.45 47.88 -5.79
CA PRO A 81 -11.81 48.14 -6.28
C PRO A 81 -11.74 48.52 -7.77
N GLN A 82 -12.69 48.01 -8.56
CA GLN A 82 -12.79 48.29 -10.00
C GLN A 82 -13.36 49.67 -10.28
#